data_AF-A0A1W9RQU6-F1
#
_entry.id   AF-A0A1W9RQU6-F1
#
_cell.length_a   1.000
_cell.length_b   1.000
_cell.length_c   1.000
_cell.angle_alpha   90.00
_cell.angle_beta   90.00
_cell.angle_gamma   90.00
#
_symmetry.space_group_name_H-M   'P 1'
#
loop_
_entity.id
_entity.type
_entity.pdbx_description
1 polymer ?
#
loop_
_entity_poly.entity_id
_entity_poly.type
_entity_poly.pdbx_seq_one_letter_code
_entity_poly.pdbx_strand_id
1 'polypeptide(L)'
;MKAKSVLITFFVIISTFLSTHLYSQIVINEFLAGNETINTDEDGEYEDWIELYNAGDDAVDLAGFTLTDDPTEHDQWTLPAVTLGSHEFLLVWASKKDRTTGELHTNFS
;
A
#
# COMPACT_ATOMS: atom_id res chain seq x y z
N MET A 1 6.65 -37.72 46.36
CA MET A 1 5.73 -37.77 45.20
C MET A 1 5.74 -36.40 44.52
N LYS A 2 5.78 -36.42 43.19
CA LYS A 2 6.06 -35.35 42.23
C LYS A 2 5.23 -34.07 42.44
N ALA A 3 5.85 -32.93 42.71
CA ALA A 3 5.16 -31.62 42.73
C ALA A 3 6.03 -30.42 42.29
N LYS A 4 7.14 -30.66 41.59
CA LYS A 4 8.04 -29.57 41.11
C LYS A 4 8.14 -29.45 39.59
N SER A 5 7.43 -30.30 38.83
CA SER A 5 7.55 -30.36 37.36
C SER A 5 6.35 -29.77 36.60
N VAL A 6 5.34 -29.22 37.29
CA VAL A 6 4.14 -28.66 36.63
C VAL A 6 4.26 -27.15 36.40
N LEU A 7 5.09 -26.45 37.17
CA LEU A 7 5.22 -24.98 37.07
C LEU A 7 6.05 -24.53 35.85
N ILE A 8 7.01 -25.34 35.40
CA ILE A 8 7.87 -25.02 34.26
C ILE A 8 7.12 -25.20 32.93
N THR A 9 6.13 -26.09 32.87
CA THR A 9 5.35 -26.35 31.65
C THR A 9 4.34 -25.22 31.35
N PHE A 10 3.87 -24.48 32.34
CA PHE A 10 2.90 -23.39 32.15
C PHE A 10 3.54 -22.11 31.57
N PHE A 11 4.84 -21.89 31.82
CA PHE A 11 5.57 -20.71 31.36
C PHE A 11 5.96 -20.80 29.86
N VAL A 12 6.15 -22.02 29.34
CA VAL A 12 6.53 -22.25 27.95
C VAL A 12 5.33 -22.15 26.99
N ILE A 13 4.11 -22.41 27.47
CA ILE A 13 2.88 -22.37 26.64
C ILE A 13 2.35 -20.92 26.45
N ILE A 14 2.65 -19.99 27.36
CA ILE A 14 2.27 -18.56 27.24
C ILE A 14 3.22 -17.80 26.28
N SER A 15 4.39 -18.36 25.96
CA SER A 15 5.36 -17.71 25.06
C SER A 15 5.04 -17.86 23.57
N THR A 16 4.09 -18.73 23.21
CA THR A 16 3.60 -18.85 21.83
C THR A 16 2.31 -18.05 21.69
N PHE A 17 2.22 -17.27 20.61
CA PHE A 17 1.13 -16.37 20.20
C PHE A 17 1.25 -14.90 20.64
N LEU A 18 2.08 -14.16 19.91
CA LEU A 18 1.59 -13.10 19.03
C LEU A 18 2.65 -12.85 17.95
N SER A 19 2.55 -13.54 16.81
CA SER A 19 3.33 -13.16 15.62
C SER A 19 2.72 -11.88 15.06
N THR A 20 3.09 -10.73 15.62
CA THR A 20 2.72 -9.43 15.04
C THR A 20 3.37 -9.35 13.66
N HIS A 21 2.59 -9.61 12.62
CA HIS A 21 3.05 -9.32 11.26
C HIS A 21 3.00 -7.81 11.10
N LEU A 22 4.18 -7.19 11.02
CA LEU A 22 4.31 -5.80 10.58
C LEU A 22 4.15 -5.80 9.07
N TYR A 23 2.90 -5.82 8.60
CA TYR A 23 2.62 -5.50 7.20
C TYR A 23 2.80 -4.00 6.98
N SER A 24 3.15 -3.61 5.76
CA SER A 24 3.10 -2.19 5.38
C SER A 24 1.67 -1.69 5.63
N GLN A 25 1.56 -0.53 6.28
CA GLN A 25 0.28 0.14 6.46
C GLN A 25 -0.30 0.58 5.13
N ILE A 26 0.56 0.99 4.19
CA ILE A 26 0.17 1.35 2.83
C ILE A 26 0.26 0.11 1.95
N VAL A 27 -0.85 -0.24 1.32
CA VAL A 27 -0.96 -1.40 0.43
C VAL A 27 -1.50 -0.96 -0.93
N ILE A 28 -1.16 -1.72 -1.97
CA ILE A 28 -1.92 -1.71 -3.22
C ILE A 28 -3.22 -2.49 -2.93
N ASN A 29 -4.36 -1.80 -2.95
CA ASN A 29 -5.66 -2.39 -2.70
C ASN A 29 -6.28 -2.99 -3.96
N GLU A 30 -6.22 -2.24 -5.05
CA GLU A 30 -6.73 -2.62 -6.35
C GLU A 30 -5.84 -2.04 -7.45
N PHE A 31 -5.89 -2.63 -8.63
CA PHE A 31 -5.41 -2.02 -9.86
C PHE A 31 -6.30 -2.44 -11.01
N LEU A 32 -6.43 -1.57 -12.01
CA LEU A 32 -7.09 -1.86 -13.27
C LEU A 32 -6.11 -1.59 -14.41
N ALA A 33 -5.78 -2.65 -15.13
CA ALA A 33 -4.97 -2.59 -16.34
C ALA A 33 -5.85 -2.83 -17.58
N GLY A 34 -5.59 -2.12 -18.67
CA GLY A 34 -6.45 -2.10 -19.86
C GLY A 34 -7.84 -1.51 -19.60
N ASN A 35 -7.92 -0.38 -18.89
CA ASN A 35 -9.21 0.28 -18.66
C ASN A 35 -9.78 0.83 -19.96
N GLU A 36 -10.96 0.36 -20.36
CA GLU A 36 -11.62 0.83 -21.60
C GLU A 36 -13.00 1.46 -21.34
N THR A 37 -13.60 1.23 -20.16
CA THR A 37 -15.03 1.52 -19.93
C THR A 37 -15.43 1.88 -18.51
N ILE A 38 -14.55 1.75 -17.50
CA ILE A 38 -14.98 1.79 -16.10
C ILE A 38 -15.08 3.23 -15.60
N ASN A 39 -13.97 3.97 -15.69
CA ASN A 39 -13.84 5.34 -15.22
C ASN A 39 -12.79 6.08 -16.04
N THR A 40 -12.95 7.39 -16.16
CA THR A 40 -11.97 8.25 -16.82
C THR A 40 -11.25 9.12 -15.80
N ASP A 41 -10.06 9.57 -16.16
CA ASP A 41 -9.35 10.62 -15.45
C ASP A 41 -9.96 12.02 -15.68
N GLU A 42 -9.32 13.03 -15.09
CA GLU A 42 -9.62 14.46 -15.25
C GLU A 42 -9.56 14.99 -16.69
N ASP A 43 -8.82 14.31 -17.58
CA ASP A 43 -8.70 14.65 -19.00
C ASP A 43 -9.78 13.94 -19.85
N GLY A 44 -10.57 13.04 -19.25
CA GLY A 44 -11.62 12.28 -19.91
C GLY A 44 -11.12 11.01 -20.61
N GLU A 45 -9.93 10.54 -20.25
CA GLU A 45 -9.28 9.35 -20.83
C GLU A 45 -9.46 8.13 -19.92
N TYR A 46 -9.71 6.96 -20.51
CA TYR A 46 -9.75 5.69 -19.78
C TYR A 46 -8.31 5.20 -19.58
N GLU A 47 -7.69 5.63 -18.50
CA GLU A 47 -6.33 5.25 -18.14
C GLU A 47 -6.32 4.06 -17.17
N ASP A 48 -5.22 3.32 -17.18
CA ASP A 48 -4.93 2.31 -16.16
C ASP A 48 -4.73 3.01 -14.81
N TRP A 49 -4.99 2.32 -13.70
CA TRP A 49 -4.83 2.91 -12.39
C TRP A 49 -4.49 1.91 -11.31
N ILE A 50 -3.88 2.44 -10.25
CA ILE A 50 -3.49 1.75 -9.03
C ILE A 50 -4.18 2.46 -7.87
N GLU A 51 -4.86 1.72 -7.01
CA GLU A 51 -5.43 2.24 -5.77
C GLU A 51 -4.52 1.87 -4.60
N LEU A 52 -4.05 2.90 -3.90
CA LEU A 52 -3.36 2.77 -2.62
C LEU A 52 -4.37 2.89 -1.49
N TYR A 53 -4.21 2.06 -0.47
CA TYR A 53 -5.04 2.09 0.73
C TYR A 53 -4.17 2.15 1.97
N ASN A 54 -4.55 3.03 2.90
CA ASN A 54 -3.99 3.05 4.24
C ASN A 54 -4.78 2.10 5.15
N ALA A 55 -4.24 0.91 5.36
CA ALA A 55 -4.86 -0.13 6.17
C ALA A 55 -4.71 0.06 7.70
N GLY A 56 -4.03 1.11 8.16
CA GLY A 56 -3.81 1.35 9.58
C GLY A 56 -4.58 2.53 10.13
N ASP A 57 -4.37 2.77 11.42
CA ASP A 57 -5.19 3.67 12.23
C ASP A 57 -4.67 5.12 12.26
N ASP A 58 -3.51 5.38 11.66
CA ASP A 58 -2.85 6.69 11.61
C ASP A 58 -2.68 7.20 10.18
N ALA A 59 -2.66 8.53 9.99
CA ALA A 59 -2.36 9.14 8.70
C ALA A 59 -0.87 8.99 8.33
N VAL A 60 -0.58 8.82 7.03
CA VAL A 60 0.77 8.63 6.51
C VAL A 60 1.06 9.65 5.41
N ASP A 61 2.19 10.35 5.49
CA ASP A 61 2.71 11.13 4.37
C ASP A 61 3.46 10.21 3.41
N LEU A 62 3.00 10.16 2.16
CA LEU A 62 3.55 9.30 1.10
C LEU A 62 4.74 9.93 0.37
N ALA A 63 5.21 11.11 0.78
CA ALA A 63 6.39 11.75 0.19
C ALA A 63 7.58 10.77 0.10
N GLY A 64 8.08 10.56 -1.12
CA GLY A 64 9.24 9.69 -1.36
C GLY A 64 8.93 8.19 -1.47
N PHE A 65 7.66 7.78 -1.34
CA PHE A 65 7.25 6.44 -1.75
C PHE A 65 7.38 6.31 -3.27
N THR A 66 7.60 5.09 -3.76
CA THR A 66 7.76 4.85 -5.19
C THR A 66 6.80 3.79 -5.71
N LEU A 67 6.38 3.95 -6.97
CA LEU A 67 5.68 2.95 -7.76
C LEU A 67 6.56 2.56 -8.96
N THR A 68 6.41 1.32 -9.40
CA THR A 68 7.13 0.78 -10.56
C THR A 68 6.32 -0.32 -11.23
N ASP A 69 6.42 -0.41 -12.56
CA ASP A 69 5.96 -1.54 -13.37
C ASP A 69 7.11 -2.48 -13.78
N ASP A 70 8.36 -2.12 -13.47
CA ASP A 70 9.55 -2.92 -13.74
C ASP A 70 10.08 -3.56 -12.45
N PRO A 71 10.11 -4.91 -12.35
CA PRO A 71 10.62 -5.61 -11.17
C PRO A 71 12.12 -5.39 -10.92
N THR A 72 12.85 -4.76 -11.84
CA THR A 72 14.28 -4.45 -11.77
C THR A 72 14.59 -2.98 -11.47
N GLU A 73 13.59 -2.09 -11.52
CA GLU A 73 13.71 -0.66 -11.21
C GLU A 73 12.75 -0.30 -10.07
N HIS A 74 13.25 -0.21 -8.83
CA HIS A 74 12.39 -0.02 -7.66
C HIS A 74 11.93 1.44 -7.43
N ASP A 75 12.54 2.40 -8.12
CA ASP A 75 12.38 3.85 -7.93
C ASP A 75 11.89 4.61 -9.18
N GLN A 76 11.15 3.92 -10.06
CA GLN A 76 10.72 4.43 -11.36
C GLN A 76 9.85 5.71 -11.27
N TRP A 77 8.88 5.76 -10.35
CA TRP A 77 8.04 6.94 -10.15
C TRP A 77 7.88 7.28 -8.66
N THR A 78 8.22 8.51 -8.26
CA THR A 78 8.18 8.95 -6.86
C THR A 78 6.92 9.76 -6.57
N LEU A 79 6.19 9.39 -5.51
CA LEU A 79 5.01 10.11 -5.05
C LEU A 79 5.38 11.49 -4.49
N PRO A 80 4.58 12.54 -4.78
CA PRO A 80 4.68 13.82 -4.09
C PRO A 80 4.21 13.70 -2.64
N ALA A 81 4.38 14.78 -1.88
CA ALA A 81 3.84 14.85 -0.52
C ALA A 81 2.30 14.82 -0.56
N VAL A 82 1.74 13.68 -0.16
CA VAL A 82 0.30 13.43 -0.04
C VAL A 82 0.09 12.71 1.27
N THR A 83 -0.70 13.30 2.16
CA THR A 83 -1.10 12.64 3.40
C THR A 83 -2.32 11.79 3.13
N LEU A 84 -2.17 10.47 3.26
CA LEU A 84 -3.26 9.51 3.19
C LEU A 84 -3.74 9.19 4.61
N GLY A 85 -4.96 9.60 4.95
CA GLY A 85 -5.57 9.37 6.25
C GLY A 85 -5.80 7.89 6.54
N SER A 86 -6.10 7.58 7.80
CA SER A 86 -6.46 6.22 8.21
C SER A 86 -7.68 5.73 7.41
N HIS A 87 -7.57 4.52 6.87
CA HIS A 87 -8.61 3.88 6.06
C HIS A 87 -9.02 4.65 4.80
N GLU A 88 -8.20 5.60 4.33
CA GLU A 88 -8.43 6.32 3.09
C GLU A 88 -7.78 5.62 1.89
N PHE A 89 -8.31 5.95 0.71
CA PHE A 89 -7.87 5.43 -0.58
C PHE A 89 -7.30 6.58 -1.42
N LEU A 90 -6.28 6.28 -2.22
CA LEU A 90 -5.67 7.19 -3.18
C LEU A 90 -5.56 6.48 -4.53
N LEU A 91 -6.22 7.03 -5.54
CA LEU A 91 -6.11 6.55 -6.90
C LEU A 91 -4.95 7.27 -7.61
N VAL A 92 -4.11 6.49 -8.27
CA VAL A 92 -2.96 6.94 -9.07
C VAL A 92 -3.09 6.36 -10.48
N TRP A 93 -3.19 7.21 -11.49
CA TRP A 93 -3.32 6.81 -12.89
C TRP A 93 -1.98 6.38 -13.48
N ALA A 94 -1.91 5.19 -14.06
CA ALA A 94 -0.77 4.70 -14.82
C ALA A 94 -0.94 5.11 -16.30
N SER A 95 -0.52 6.32 -16.65
CA SER A 95 -0.88 6.98 -17.92
C SER A 95 0.29 7.63 -18.66
N LYS A 96 1.52 7.55 -18.13
CA LYS A 96 2.72 8.24 -18.66
C LYS A 96 2.66 9.78 -18.66
N LYS A 97 1.64 10.40 -18.08
CA LYS A 97 1.52 11.88 -18.02
C LYS A 97 2.49 12.52 -17.04
N ASP A 98 3.07 11.75 -16.10
CA ASP A 98 4.05 12.20 -15.11
C ASP A 98 3.62 13.47 -14.35
N ARG A 99 2.42 13.41 -13.76
CA ARG A 99 1.74 14.54 -13.13
C ARG A 99 1.66 14.33 -11.61
N THR A 100 2.14 15.31 -10.86
CA THR A 100 2.21 15.28 -9.38
C THR A 100 1.34 16.35 -8.72
N THR A 101 0.47 17.00 -9.49
CA THR A 101 -0.45 18.04 -9.04
C THR A 101 -1.85 17.74 -9.57
N GLY A 102 -2.87 17.74 -8.72
CA GLY A 102 -4.22 17.29 -9.12
C GLY A 102 -4.34 15.78 -8.95
N GLU A 103 -5.00 15.10 -9.89
CA GLU A 103 -4.89 13.64 -9.95
C GLU A 103 -3.42 13.25 -10.21
N LEU A 104 -3.03 12.13 -9.62
CA LEU A 104 -1.66 11.66 -9.72
C LEU A 104 -1.53 10.75 -10.94
N HIS A 105 -0.52 11.02 -11.77
CA HIS A 105 -0.23 10.23 -12.96
C HIS A 105 1.22 9.77 -12.96
N THR A 106 1.45 8.47 -13.06
CA THR A 106 2.80 7.91 -13.15
C THR A 106 3.48 8.25 -14.49
N ASN A 107 4.78 7.99 -14.57
CA ASN A 107 5.55 8.08 -15.81
C ASN A 107 5.53 6.78 -16.64
N PHE A 108 4.73 5.79 -16.23
CA PHE A 108 4.52 4.51 -16.91
C PHE A 108 3.02 4.24 -17.14
N SER A 109 2.68 3.13 -17.80
CA SER A 109 1.31 2.67 -18.03
C SER A 109 1.23 1.16 -17.92
#